data_AF-A0A916UEL8-F1
#
_entry.id   AF-A0A916UEL8-F1
#
_cell.length_a   1.000
_cell.length_b   1.000
_cell.length_c   1.000
_cell.angle_alpha   90.00
_cell.angle_beta   90.00
_cell.angle_gamma   90.00
#
_symmetry.space_group_name_H-M   'P 1'
#
loop_
_entity.id
_entity.type
_entity.pdbx_description
1 polymer ?
#
loop_
_entity_poly.entity_id
_entity_poly.type
_entity_poly.pdbx_seq_one_letter_code
_entity_poly.pdbx_strand_id
1 'polypeptide(L)'
;MREPAKSDQKRAPGTLLRTATFSVAAAASGTGLVLLVLAWGHWWPSGTEWYLTAGIGILLLMFAGLAWLVGAIVVLVRRRRFAWWMLAWPLVTVAGLALVLLVRPEFEDARPEFEEVAQELLTAPGPPALYNFKIGRFEISSAYAFSDGTVYFVDLRTGMFTTERGWLYAPGGVPDRDGRMTTVHLSGPWYRYTLLSTF
;
A
#
# COMPACT_ATOMS: atom_id res chain seq x y z
N MET A 1 69.83 -7.16 8.47
CA MET A 1 68.52 -7.41 7.83
C MET A 1 67.49 -6.54 8.52
N ARG A 2 66.90 -5.56 7.83
CA ARG A 2 65.85 -4.68 8.37
C ARG A 2 64.50 -5.15 7.82
N GLU A 3 63.56 -5.48 8.71
CA GLU A 3 62.15 -5.70 8.38
C GLU A 3 61.53 -4.41 7.80
N PRO A 4 60.70 -4.50 6.74
CA PRO A 4 59.90 -3.36 6.30
C PRO A 4 58.71 -3.17 7.25
N ALA A 5 58.61 -1.96 7.80
CA ALA A 5 57.51 -1.52 8.64
C ALA A 5 56.17 -1.69 7.91
N LYS A 6 55.28 -2.47 8.51
CA LYS A 6 53.88 -2.66 8.11
C LYS A 6 53.18 -1.31 8.26
N SER A 7 52.85 -0.66 7.14
CA SER A 7 52.12 0.61 7.14
C SER A 7 50.73 0.39 7.71
N ASP A 8 50.54 0.80 8.94
CA ASP A 8 49.28 0.74 9.65
C ASP A 8 48.31 1.76 9.01
N GLN A 9 47.51 1.27 8.07
CA GLN A 9 46.58 2.06 7.28
C GLN A 9 45.40 2.45 8.18
N LYS A 10 45.60 3.45 9.04
CA LYS A 10 44.55 4.09 9.84
C LYS A 10 43.52 4.71 8.89
N ARG A 11 42.49 3.95 8.54
CA ARG A 11 41.29 4.44 7.84
C ARG A 11 40.74 5.61 8.67
N ALA A 12 40.77 6.81 8.09
CA ALA A 12 40.35 8.03 8.77
C ALA A 12 38.89 7.88 9.29
N PRO A 13 38.63 8.20 10.58
CA PRO A 13 37.35 7.93 11.24
C PRO A 13 36.14 8.59 10.55
N GLY A 14 36.34 9.70 9.84
CA GLY A 14 35.29 10.37 9.06
C GLY A 14 34.80 9.61 7.83
N THR A 15 35.56 8.62 7.34
CA THR A 15 35.17 7.82 6.16
C THR A 15 34.20 6.70 6.54
N LEU A 16 34.46 6.06 7.69
CA LEU A 16 33.62 4.98 8.24
C LEU A 16 32.24 5.48 8.67
N LEU A 17 32.18 6.69 9.27
CA LEU A 17 30.91 7.28 9.69
C LEU A 17 29.99 7.55 8.49
N ARG A 18 30.54 8.04 7.37
CA ARG A 18 29.78 8.30 6.14
C ARG A 18 29.27 7.04 5.47
N THR A 19 30.10 6.00 5.35
CA THR A 19 29.66 4.71 4.78
C THR A 19 28.56 4.06 5.61
N ALA A 20 28.62 4.17 6.94
CA ALA A 20 27.58 3.63 7.82
C ALA A 20 26.23 4.35 7.64
N THR A 21 26.22 5.70 7.52
CA THR A 21 24.97 6.45 7.33
C THR A 21 24.27 6.11 6.00
N PHE A 22 25.05 5.91 4.94
CA PHE A 22 24.50 5.51 3.64
C PHE A 22 23.89 4.10 3.65
N SER A 23 24.55 3.14 4.30
CA SER A 23 24.03 1.78 4.44
C SER A 23 22.72 1.75 5.24
N VAL A 24 22.63 2.53 6.32
CA VAL A 24 21.40 2.65 7.12
C VAL A 24 20.27 3.28 6.32
N ALA A 25 20.53 4.36 5.57
CA ALA A 25 19.52 5.01 4.73
C ALA A 25 19.02 4.10 3.59
N ALA A 26 19.92 3.33 2.97
CA ALA A 26 19.57 2.36 1.94
C ALA A 26 18.72 1.20 2.50
N ALA A 27 19.11 0.65 3.64
CA ALA A 27 18.32 -0.38 4.33
C ALA A 27 16.94 0.16 4.74
N ALA A 28 16.86 1.37 5.30
CA ALA A 28 15.60 2.00 5.68
C ALA A 28 14.68 2.21 4.46
N SER A 29 15.23 2.64 3.32
CA SER A 29 14.46 2.80 2.07
C SER A 29 13.95 1.47 1.54
N GLY A 30 14.81 0.45 1.51
CA GLY A 30 14.44 -0.90 1.09
C GLY A 30 13.31 -1.48 1.95
N THR A 31 13.45 -1.39 3.28
CA THR A 31 12.42 -1.81 4.22
C THR A 31 11.12 -1.01 4.01
N GLY A 32 11.21 0.31 3.86
CA GLY A 32 10.03 1.14 3.62
C GLY A 32 9.26 0.77 2.36
N LEU A 33 9.96 0.50 1.25
CA LEU A 33 9.36 0.03 0.00
C LEU A 33 8.71 -1.35 0.16
N VAL A 34 9.39 -2.31 0.82
CA VAL A 34 8.83 -3.65 1.03
C VAL A 34 7.55 -3.57 1.87
N LEU A 35 7.54 -2.78 2.95
CA LEU A 35 6.34 -2.58 3.76
C LEU A 35 5.19 -1.97 2.95
N LEU A 36 5.48 -1.01 2.06
CA LEU A 36 4.48 -0.44 1.17
C LEU A 36 3.95 -1.45 0.16
N VAL A 37 4.82 -2.26 -0.46
CA VAL A 37 4.41 -3.30 -1.40
C VAL A 37 3.49 -4.32 -0.71
N LEU A 38 3.85 -4.77 0.49
CA LEU A 38 3.04 -5.72 1.26
C LEU A 38 1.68 -5.14 1.64
N ALA A 39 1.67 -3.92 2.18
CA ALA A 39 0.45 -3.26 2.63
C ALA A 39 -0.48 -2.92 1.46
N TRP A 40 0.07 -2.33 0.39
CA TRP A 40 -0.68 -1.88 -0.78
C TRP A 40 -1.13 -3.02 -1.69
N GLY A 41 -0.34 -4.10 -1.75
CA GLY A 41 -0.70 -5.33 -2.46
C GLY A 41 -1.72 -6.22 -1.74
N HIS A 42 -2.17 -5.79 -0.55
CA HIS A 42 -3.09 -6.52 0.33
C HIS A 42 -2.58 -7.90 0.79
N TRP A 43 -1.27 -8.15 0.73
CA TRP A 43 -0.71 -9.40 1.24
C TRP A 43 -0.59 -9.41 2.75
N TRP A 44 -0.19 -8.27 3.33
CA TRP A 44 0.01 -8.14 4.77
C TRP A 44 0.19 -6.66 5.17
N PRO A 45 -0.29 -6.19 6.33
CA PRO A 45 -1.10 -6.86 7.36
C PRO A 45 -2.58 -6.90 6.98
N SER A 46 -3.34 -7.80 7.62
CA SER A 46 -4.80 -7.90 7.46
C SER A 46 -5.55 -6.88 8.31
N GLY A 47 -6.76 -6.54 7.90
CA GLY A 47 -7.64 -5.63 8.61
C GLY A 47 -7.15 -4.19 8.58
N THR A 48 -7.51 -3.40 9.59
CA THR A 48 -7.24 -1.96 9.65
C THR A 48 -5.79 -1.60 10.01
N GLU A 49 -4.96 -2.57 10.37
CA GLU A 49 -3.55 -2.31 10.75
C GLU A 49 -2.67 -1.93 9.54
N TRP A 50 -3.16 -2.13 8.31
CA TRP A 50 -2.44 -1.81 7.09
C TRP A 50 -1.99 -0.34 7.02
N TYR A 51 -2.78 0.58 7.59
CA TYR A 51 -2.45 2.01 7.66
C TYR A 51 -1.19 2.29 8.47
N LEU A 52 -0.99 1.55 9.57
CA LEU A 52 0.19 1.70 10.43
C LEU A 52 1.43 1.23 9.68
N THR A 53 1.35 0.08 9.02
CA THR A 53 2.46 -0.46 8.22
C THR A 53 2.80 0.44 7.04
N ALA A 54 1.81 0.92 6.31
CA ALA A 54 2.01 1.89 5.25
C ALA A 54 2.62 3.20 5.78
N GLY A 55 2.11 3.72 6.91
CA GLY A 55 2.62 4.92 7.57
C GLY A 55 4.09 4.79 7.99
N ILE A 56 4.48 3.66 8.60
CA ILE A 56 5.87 3.35 8.95
C ILE A 56 6.74 3.31 7.70
N GLY A 57 6.27 2.66 6.63
CA GLY A 57 6.97 2.60 5.35
C GLY A 57 7.24 3.99 4.75
N ILE A 58 6.22 4.86 4.76
CA ILE A 58 6.34 6.26 4.30
C ILE A 58 7.33 7.03 5.16
N LEU A 59 7.25 6.91 6.50
CA LEU A 59 8.16 7.59 7.41
C LEU A 59 9.61 7.18 7.17
N LEU A 60 9.88 5.88 7.01
CA LEU A 60 11.22 5.37 6.69
C LEU A 60 11.75 5.96 5.37
N LEU A 61 10.91 6.05 4.35
CA LEU A 61 11.27 6.67 3.07
C LEU A 61 11.52 8.17 3.19
N MET A 62 10.72 8.89 3.99
CA MET A 62 10.92 10.31 4.25
C MET A 62 12.27 10.57 4.94
N PHE A 63 12.57 9.84 6.02
CA PHE A 63 13.84 10.01 6.74
C PHE A 63 15.03 9.62 5.89
N ALA A 64 14.94 8.52 5.13
CA ALA A 64 16.01 8.10 4.24
C ALA A 64 16.22 9.11 3.09
N GLY A 65 15.14 9.63 2.50
CA GLY A 65 15.20 10.66 1.47
C GLY A 65 15.79 11.97 1.97
N LEU A 66 15.45 12.38 3.20
CA LEU A 66 16.02 13.57 3.82
C LEU A 66 17.52 13.40 4.09
N ALA A 67 17.93 12.26 4.66
CA ALA A 67 19.35 11.96 4.88
C ALA A 67 20.14 11.93 3.57
N TRP A 68 19.54 11.34 2.52
CA TRP A 68 20.12 11.31 1.19
C TRP A 68 20.26 12.71 0.58
N LEU A 69 19.22 13.54 0.66
CA LEU A 69 19.20 14.92 0.13
C LEU A 69 20.29 15.77 0.79
N VAL A 70 20.40 15.71 2.11
CA VAL A 70 21.47 16.42 2.85
C VAL A 70 22.85 15.93 2.40
N GLY A 71 23.04 14.62 2.26
CA GLY A 71 24.27 14.02 1.77
C GLY A 71 24.64 14.49 0.35
N ALA A 72 23.66 14.50 -0.56
CA ALA A 72 23.82 14.95 -1.93
C ALA A 72 24.22 16.44 -2.01
N ILE A 73 23.53 17.31 -1.26
CA ILE A 73 23.85 18.74 -1.18
C ILE A 73 25.26 18.95 -0.63
N VAL A 74 25.64 18.27 0.47
CA VAL A 74 26.98 18.41 1.07
C VAL A 74 28.07 18.00 0.07
N VAL A 75 27.87 16.92 -0.68
CA VAL A 75 28.85 16.48 -1.69
C VAL A 75 28.89 17.44 -2.87
N LEU A 76 27.74 17.92 -3.34
CA LEU A 76 27.66 18.88 -4.44
C LEU A 76 28.36 20.20 -4.09
N VAL A 77 28.11 20.74 -2.89
CA VAL A 77 28.71 21.99 -2.39
C VAL A 77 30.20 21.82 -2.13
N ARG A 78 30.63 20.73 -1.48
CA ARG A 78 32.04 20.55 -1.08
C ARG A 78 32.96 20.02 -2.18
N ARG A 79 32.46 19.14 -3.04
CA ARG A 79 33.28 18.50 -4.08
C ARG A 79 33.06 19.10 -5.48
N ARG A 80 32.00 19.90 -5.68
CA ARG A 80 31.58 20.46 -7.00
C ARG A 80 31.59 19.44 -8.13
N ARG A 81 31.46 18.15 -7.81
CA ARG A 81 31.49 17.06 -8.78
C ARG A 81 30.19 16.27 -8.63
N PHE A 82 29.45 16.27 -9.71
CA PHE A 82 28.29 15.41 -9.88
C PHE A 82 28.79 13.95 -9.90
N ALA A 83 28.32 13.14 -8.96
CA ALA A 83 28.61 11.72 -8.94
C ALA A 83 27.36 10.99 -9.42
N TRP A 84 27.49 10.09 -10.41
CA TRP A 84 26.37 9.30 -10.95
C TRP A 84 25.61 8.51 -9.88
N TRP A 85 26.25 8.18 -8.76
CA TRP A 85 25.59 7.55 -7.61
C TRP A 85 24.51 8.45 -6.96
N MET A 86 24.52 9.76 -7.23
CA MET A 86 23.45 10.68 -6.85
C MET A 86 22.15 10.44 -7.63
N LEU A 87 22.17 9.72 -8.74
CA LEU A 87 20.94 9.33 -9.46
C LEU A 87 20.39 7.98 -9.01
N ALA A 88 21.20 7.17 -8.31
CA ALA A 88 20.80 5.82 -7.92
C ALA A 88 19.61 5.82 -6.95
N TRP A 89 19.63 6.69 -5.93
CA TRP A 89 18.55 6.71 -4.93
C TRP A 89 17.22 7.20 -5.52
N PRO A 90 17.14 8.34 -6.25
CA PRO A 90 15.90 8.74 -6.92
C PRO A 90 15.37 7.67 -7.86
N LEU A 91 16.23 7.00 -8.62
CA LEU A 91 15.82 5.96 -9.57
C LEU A 91 15.22 4.75 -8.86
N VAL A 92 15.85 4.28 -7.77
CA VAL A 92 15.34 3.15 -6.96
C VAL A 92 14.02 3.52 -6.30
N THR A 93 13.88 4.74 -5.77
CA THR A 93 12.64 5.20 -5.15
C THR A 93 11.51 5.28 -6.18
N VAL A 94 11.76 5.81 -7.38
CA VAL A 94 10.77 5.86 -8.46
C VAL A 94 10.37 4.47 -8.92
N ALA A 95 11.34 3.57 -9.13
CA ALA A 95 11.06 2.18 -9.51
C ALA A 95 10.26 1.45 -8.42
N GLY A 96 10.62 1.66 -7.15
CA GLY A 96 9.90 1.11 -6.00
C GLY A 96 8.47 1.62 -5.91
N LEU A 97 8.25 2.93 -6.07
CA LEU A 97 6.89 3.50 -6.11
C LEU A 97 6.08 2.95 -7.29
N ALA A 98 6.68 2.83 -8.46
CA ALA A 98 6.02 2.25 -9.63
C ALA A 98 5.59 0.81 -9.33
N LEU A 99 6.45 0.00 -8.69
CA LEU A 99 6.10 -1.35 -8.28
C LEU A 99 4.94 -1.38 -7.28
N VAL A 100 4.96 -0.50 -6.27
CA VAL A 100 3.85 -0.38 -5.30
C VAL A 100 2.52 -0.13 -6.03
N LEU A 101 2.52 0.76 -7.03
CA LEU A 101 1.30 1.08 -7.79
C LEU A 101 0.83 -0.10 -8.65
N LEU A 102 1.74 -0.85 -9.26
CA LEU A 102 1.44 -2.00 -10.13
C LEU A 102 0.91 -3.22 -9.37
N VAL A 103 1.26 -3.33 -8.10
CA VAL A 103 0.98 -4.50 -7.27
C VAL A 103 -0.46 -4.53 -6.74
N ARG A 104 -1.15 -3.40 -6.77
CA ARG A 104 -2.49 -3.24 -6.18
C ARG A 104 -3.47 -4.24 -6.82
N PRO A 105 -4.24 -5.01 -6.02
CA PRO A 105 -5.29 -5.85 -6.57
C PRO A 105 -6.38 -5.02 -7.25
N GLU A 106 -6.79 -5.46 -8.43
CA GLU A 106 -7.94 -4.92 -9.12
C GLU A 106 -9.18 -5.77 -8.84
N PHE A 107 -10.35 -5.16 -8.86
CA PHE A 107 -11.61 -5.88 -8.63
C PHE A 107 -11.80 -7.01 -9.65
N GLU A 108 -11.42 -6.74 -10.91
CA GLU A 108 -11.54 -7.70 -12.01
C GLU A 108 -10.76 -9.00 -11.76
N ASP A 109 -9.65 -8.97 -11.00
CA ASP A 109 -8.86 -10.16 -10.63
C ASP A 109 -9.69 -11.16 -9.80
N ALA A 110 -10.59 -10.66 -8.96
CA ALA A 110 -11.39 -11.45 -8.02
C ALA A 110 -12.89 -11.43 -8.35
N ARG A 111 -13.31 -10.79 -9.44
CA ARG A 111 -14.72 -10.63 -9.83
C ARG A 111 -15.49 -11.96 -9.86
N PRO A 112 -14.95 -13.08 -10.37
CA PRO A 112 -15.67 -14.35 -10.35
C PRO A 112 -16.00 -14.83 -8.93
N GLU A 113 -15.09 -14.66 -7.98
CA GLU A 113 -15.30 -15.05 -6.57
C GLU A 113 -16.31 -14.12 -5.89
N PHE A 114 -16.28 -12.82 -6.22
CA PHE A 114 -17.30 -11.87 -5.77
C PHE A 114 -18.70 -12.25 -6.27
N GLU A 115 -18.80 -12.67 -7.54
CA GLU A 115 -20.06 -13.13 -8.14
C GLU A 115 -20.56 -14.41 -7.47
N GLU A 116 -19.68 -15.37 -7.20
CA GLU A 116 -20.05 -16.61 -6.48
C GLU A 116 -20.68 -16.30 -5.13
N VAL A 117 -20.05 -15.42 -4.32
CA VAL A 117 -20.58 -15.01 -3.02
C VAL A 117 -21.89 -14.22 -3.16
N ALA A 118 -22.02 -13.37 -4.18
CA ALA A 118 -23.26 -12.63 -4.43
C ALA A 118 -24.42 -13.58 -4.75
N GLN A 119 -24.18 -14.56 -5.63
CA GLN A 119 -25.19 -15.56 -5.98
C GLN A 119 -25.54 -16.48 -4.81
N GLU A 120 -24.56 -16.86 -3.99
CA GLU A 120 -24.79 -17.63 -2.76
C GLU A 120 -25.72 -16.86 -1.81
N LEU A 121 -25.45 -15.58 -1.55
CA LEU A 121 -26.28 -14.74 -0.68
C LEU A 121 -27.70 -14.52 -1.22
N LEU A 122 -27.88 -14.52 -2.54
CA LEU A 122 -29.20 -14.34 -3.18
C LEU A 122 -30.04 -15.63 -3.23
N THR A 123 -29.39 -16.79 -3.24
CA THR A 123 -30.07 -18.09 -3.46
C THR A 123 -30.14 -18.96 -2.21
N ALA A 124 -29.24 -18.79 -1.25
CA ALA A 124 -29.19 -19.62 -0.06
C ALA A 124 -30.34 -19.27 0.90
N PRO A 125 -31.02 -20.27 1.50
CA PRO A 125 -31.96 -20.07 2.59
C PRO A 125 -31.29 -19.69 3.93
N GLY A 126 -29.98 -19.40 3.91
CA GLY A 126 -29.14 -19.11 5.06
C GLY A 126 -29.28 -17.67 5.58
N PRO A 127 -28.41 -17.23 6.50
CA PRO A 127 -28.42 -15.87 6.99
C PRO A 127 -28.16 -14.89 5.82
N PRO A 128 -28.87 -13.75 5.75
CA PRO A 128 -28.75 -12.79 4.64
C PRO A 128 -27.42 -12.02 4.64
N ALA A 129 -26.49 -12.39 5.53
CA ALA A 129 -25.23 -11.71 5.72
C ALA A 129 -24.09 -12.68 6.12
N LEU A 130 -22.91 -12.42 5.56
CA LEU A 130 -21.62 -13.01 5.91
C LEU A 130 -20.72 -11.94 6.52
N TYR A 131 -19.80 -12.33 7.39
CA TYR A 131 -18.93 -11.41 8.12
C TYR A 131 -17.48 -11.89 8.15
N ASN A 132 -16.54 -10.94 8.12
CA ASN A 132 -15.11 -11.14 8.33
C ASN A 132 -14.49 -12.29 7.53
N PHE A 133 -14.49 -12.16 6.20
CA PHE A 133 -13.96 -13.16 5.30
C PHE A 133 -13.11 -12.53 4.19
N LYS A 134 -12.50 -13.36 3.33
CA LYS A 134 -11.65 -12.91 2.23
C LYS A 134 -12.23 -13.35 0.89
N ILE A 135 -12.07 -12.49 -0.11
CA ILE A 135 -12.32 -12.79 -1.52
C ILE A 135 -11.04 -12.43 -2.27
N GLY A 136 -10.29 -13.42 -2.75
CA GLY A 136 -8.93 -13.25 -3.25
C GLY A 136 -8.03 -12.46 -2.28
N ARG A 137 -7.54 -11.30 -2.74
CA ARG A 137 -6.72 -10.36 -1.95
C ARG A 137 -7.55 -9.28 -1.23
N PHE A 138 -8.87 -9.34 -1.29
CA PHE A 138 -9.77 -8.39 -0.63
C PHE A 138 -10.25 -8.94 0.70
N GLU A 139 -10.31 -8.07 1.70
CA GLU A 139 -10.80 -8.40 3.04
C GLU A 139 -12.16 -7.76 3.21
N ILE A 140 -13.17 -8.58 3.45
CA ILE A 140 -14.57 -8.18 3.50
C ILE A 140 -15.03 -8.21 4.96
N SER A 141 -15.48 -7.06 5.45
CA SER A 141 -16.00 -6.94 6.82
C SER A 141 -17.37 -7.56 6.91
N SER A 142 -18.22 -7.28 5.93
CA SER A 142 -19.51 -7.92 5.79
C SER A 142 -19.93 -7.95 4.33
N ALA A 143 -20.70 -8.97 3.97
CA ALA A 143 -21.47 -8.99 2.74
C ALA A 143 -22.92 -9.31 3.07
N TYR A 144 -23.87 -8.62 2.47
CA TYR A 144 -25.29 -8.83 2.78
C TYR A 144 -26.19 -8.54 1.59
N ALA A 145 -27.24 -9.35 1.45
CA ALA A 145 -28.23 -9.25 0.40
C ALA A 145 -29.49 -8.52 0.87
N PHE A 146 -30.09 -7.77 -0.04
CA PHE A 146 -31.40 -7.16 0.12
C PHE A 146 -32.45 -7.89 -0.73
N SER A 147 -33.71 -7.72 -0.34
CA SER A 147 -34.87 -8.32 -1.04
C SER A 147 -35.04 -7.85 -2.48
N ASP A 148 -34.44 -6.72 -2.85
CA ASP A 148 -34.45 -6.17 -4.21
C ASP A 148 -33.41 -6.83 -5.13
N GLY A 149 -32.65 -7.81 -4.63
CA GLY A 149 -31.60 -8.51 -5.38
C GLY A 149 -30.23 -7.83 -5.34
N THR A 150 -30.08 -6.77 -4.54
CA THR A 150 -28.82 -6.06 -4.38
C THR A 150 -27.94 -6.72 -3.31
N VAL A 151 -26.64 -6.86 -3.57
CA VAL A 151 -25.66 -7.37 -2.59
C VAL A 151 -24.58 -6.34 -2.35
N TYR A 152 -24.36 -6.02 -1.06
CA TYR A 152 -23.31 -5.11 -0.62
C TYR A 152 -22.13 -5.91 -0.08
N PHE A 153 -20.92 -5.46 -0.40
CA PHE A 153 -19.66 -5.98 0.14
C PHE A 153 -18.89 -4.82 0.77
N VAL A 154 -18.76 -4.83 2.09
CA VAL A 154 -18.06 -3.80 2.87
C VAL A 154 -16.58 -4.15 2.94
N ASP A 155 -15.70 -3.28 2.43
CA ASP A 155 -14.25 -3.48 2.51
C ASP A 155 -13.77 -3.23 3.94
N LEU A 156 -13.19 -4.27 4.56
CA LEU A 156 -12.63 -4.24 5.91
C LEU A 156 -11.42 -3.30 6.01
N ARG A 157 -10.75 -3.02 4.89
CA ARG A 157 -9.63 -2.08 4.83
C ARG A 157 -10.07 -0.64 4.75
N THR A 158 -11.38 -0.35 4.75
CA THR A 158 -11.85 1.03 4.82
C THR A 158 -11.70 1.57 6.23
N GLY A 159 -10.84 2.57 6.41
CA GLY A 159 -10.47 3.12 7.72
C GLY A 159 -10.29 4.64 7.75
N MET A 160 -11.15 5.39 7.07
CA MET A 160 -11.46 6.74 7.56
C MET A 160 -12.73 6.65 8.39
N PHE A 161 -12.67 7.14 9.63
CA PHE A 161 -13.75 7.05 10.62
C PHE A 161 -15.15 7.34 10.04
N THR A 162 -15.25 8.23 9.06
CA THR A 162 -16.52 8.73 8.49
C THR A 162 -16.85 8.20 7.09
N THR A 163 -16.11 7.21 6.57
CA THR A 163 -16.31 6.74 5.19
C THR A 163 -16.21 5.23 5.09
N GLU A 164 -17.30 4.60 4.68
CA GLU A 164 -17.35 3.20 4.28
C GLU A 164 -17.15 3.08 2.76
N ARG A 165 -16.44 2.05 2.32
CA ARG A 165 -16.21 1.78 0.90
C ARG A 165 -16.39 0.29 0.67
N GLY A 166 -16.70 -0.04 -0.56
CA GLY A 166 -16.94 -1.42 -0.91
C GLY A 166 -17.38 -1.60 -2.35
N TRP A 167 -17.94 -2.78 -2.59
CA TRP A 167 -18.48 -3.18 -3.88
C TRP A 167 -19.96 -3.48 -3.74
N LEU A 168 -20.68 -3.24 -4.82
CA LEU A 168 -22.12 -3.35 -4.91
C LEU A 168 -22.45 -4.16 -6.17
N TYR A 169 -23.17 -5.25 -5.97
CA TYR A 169 -23.82 -5.99 -7.05
C TYR A 169 -25.28 -5.53 -7.13
N ALA A 170 -25.66 -4.89 -8.23
CA ALA A 170 -26.98 -4.26 -8.40
C ALA A 170 -27.51 -4.49 -9.83
N PRO A 171 -28.05 -5.68 -10.14
CA PRO A 171 -28.54 -6.01 -11.49
C PRO A 171 -29.77 -5.18 -11.89
N GLY A 172 -30.57 -4.72 -10.92
CA GLY A 172 -31.71 -3.83 -11.13
C GLY A 172 -31.36 -2.33 -11.18
N GLY A 173 -30.07 -1.97 -11.08
CA GLY A 173 -29.59 -0.59 -10.96
C GLY A 173 -29.27 -0.20 -9.52
N VAL A 174 -28.47 0.86 -9.36
CA VAL A 174 -28.00 1.33 -8.06
C VAL A 174 -29.17 1.93 -7.26
N PRO A 175 -29.45 1.46 -6.04
CA PRO A 175 -30.47 2.06 -5.18
C PRO A 175 -30.04 3.47 -4.75
N ASP A 176 -30.98 4.42 -4.83
CA ASP A 176 -30.74 5.80 -4.40
C ASP A 176 -30.65 5.87 -2.86
N ARG A 177 -29.62 6.52 -2.34
CA ARG A 177 -29.36 6.71 -0.90
C ARG A 177 -29.17 8.18 -0.55
N ASP A 178 -30.11 9.01 -0.99
CA ASP A 178 -30.24 10.42 -0.61
C ASP A 178 -28.92 11.21 -0.75
N GLY A 179 -28.14 10.92 -1.79
CA GLY A 179 -26.85 11.59 -2.07
C GLY A 179 -25.71 11.28 -1.10
N ARG A 180 -25.89 10.41 -0.09
CA ARG A 180 -24.83 10.02 0.86
C ARG A 180 -23.87 8.96 0.30
N MET A 181 -24.29 8.29 -0.75
CA MET A 181 -23.57 7.23 -1.43
C MET A 181 -23.15 7.72 -2.81
N THR A 182 -21.85 7.69 -3.06
CA THR A 182 -21.31 7.89 -4.41
C THR A 182 -20.97 6.53 -4.98
N THR A 183 -21.34 6.30 -6.24
CA THR A 183 -21.06 5.06 -6.95
C THR A 183 -20.27 5.32 -8.23
N VAL A 184 -19.37 4.39 -8.53
CA VAL A 184 -18.61 4.34 -9.76
C VAL A 184 -18.91 3.01 -10.41
N HIS A 185 -19.45 3.02 -11.62
CA HIS A 185 -19.68 1.80 -12.39
C HIS A 185 -18.34 1.11 -12.70
N LEU A 186 -18.28 -0.19 -12.48
CA LEU A 186 -17.10 -1.00 -12.77
C LEU A 186 -17.30 -1.76 -14.09
N SER A 187 -18.21 -2.74 -14.07
CA SER A 187 -18.54 -3.57 -15.22
C SER A 187 -19.81 -4.37 -14.95
N GLY A 188 -20.64 -4.58 -15.98
CA GLY A 188 -21.90 -5.31 -15.83
C GLY A 188 -22.76 -4.76 -14.69
N PRO A 189 -23.29 -5.61 -13.79
CA PRO A 189 -24.09 -5.19 -12.63
C PRO A 189 -23.25 -4.69 -11.43
N TRP A 190 -21.93 -4.52 -11.58
CA TRP A 190 -21.03 -4.18 -10.49
C TRP A 190 -20.68 -2.69 -10.42
N TYR A 191 -20.70 -2.18 -9.19
CA TYR A 191 -20.35 -0.80 -8.86
C TYR A 191 -19.40 -0.79 -7.66
N ARG A 192 -18.51 0.20 -7.62
CA ARG A 192 -17.78 0.56 -6.40
C ARG A 192 -18.56 1.66 -5.70
N TYR A 193 -18.74 1.55 -4.39
CA TYR A 193 -19.40 2.59 -3.63
C TYR A 193 -18.49 3.23 -2.59
N THR A 194 -18.83 4.46 -2.24
CA THR A 194 -18.29 5.19 -1.10
C THR A 194 -19.46 5.85 -0.38
N LEU A 195 -19.64 5.50 0.88
CA LEU A 195 -20.74 5.94 1.73
C LEU A 195 -20.18 6.79 2.88
N LEU A 196 -20.70 7.99 3.05
CA LEU A 196 -20.37 8.86 4.19
C LEU A 196 -21.20 8.43 5.40
N SER A 197 -20.54 7.92 6.44
CA SER A 197 -21.18 7.66 7.74
C SER A 197 -21.17 8.95 8.57
N THR A 198 -22.35 9.38 9.01
CA THR A 198 -22.51 10.47 9.99
C THR A 198 -22.64 9.83 11.38
N PHE A 199 -21.79 10.22 12.33
CA PHE A 199 -21.95 9.84 13.74
C PHE A 199 -22.78 10.89 14.48
#